data_AF-A0A411HBE5-F1
#
_entry.id   AF-A0A411HBE5-F1
#
_cell.length_a   1.000
_cell.length_b   1.000
_cell.length_c   1.000
_cell.angle_alpha   90.00
_cell.angle_beta   90.00
_cell.angle_gamma   90.00
#
_symmetry.space_group_name_H-M   'P 1'
#
loop_
_entity.id
_entity.type
_entity.pdbx_description
1 polymer ?
#
loop_
_entity_poly.entity_id
_entity_poly.type
_entity_poly.pdbx_seq_one_letter_code
_entity_poly.pdbx_strand_id
1 'polypeptide(L)' 'EPQITTNDLRLMLRLVLAGGGITIATQETFRPYIESGKLVSLLDDFLPQFPGFYLYFPQRR' A
#
# COMPACT_ATOMS: atom_id res chain seq x y z
N GLU A 1 16.86 12.75 4.60
CA GLU A 1 16.54 11.52 5.35
C GLU A 1 15.02 11.39 5.45
N PRO A 2 14.42 10.20 5.23
CA PRO A 2 13.01 10.02 5.52
C PRO A 2 12.78 10.19 7.03
N GLN A 3 11.87 11.09 7.40
CA GLN A 3 11.64 11.44 8.80
C GLN A 3 11.02 10.28 9.60
N ILE A 4 10.37 9.33 8.93
CA ILE A 4 9.74 8.14 9.51
C ILE A 4 9.85 6.97 8.53
N THR A 5 10.30 5.80 9.00
CA THR A 5 10.30 4.54 8.25
C THR A 5 9.60 3.46 9.08
N THR A 6 8.65 2.74 8.49
CA THR A 6 7.92 1.65 9.15
C THR A 6 7.44 0.64 8.11
N ASN A 7 7.19 -0.59 8.54
CA ASN A 7 6.53 -1.64 7.77
C ASN A 7 5.12 -1.98 8.30
N ASP A 8 4.61 -1.22 9.28
CA ASP A 8 3.23 -1.36 9.76
C ASP A 8 2.28 -0.60 8.82
N LEU A 9 1.48 -1.35 8.08
CA LEU A 9 0.56 -0.78 7.09
C LEU A 9 -0.44 0.22 7.69
N ARG A 10 -0.86 0.00 8.94
CA ARG A 10 -1.85 0.85 9.61
C ARG A 10 -1.24 2.21 9.96
N LEU A 11 0.02 2.22 10.41
CA LEU A 11 0.78 3.44 10.65
C LEU A 11 1.09 4.17 9.34
N MET A 12 1.49 3.45 8.30
CA MET A 12 1.72 4.00 6.96
C MET A 12 0.46 4.72 6.44
N LEU A 13 -0.72 4.12 6.57
CA LEU A 13 -2.00 4.72 6.19
C LEU A 13 -2.33 5.98 6.99
N ARG A 14 -2.13 5.96 8.31
CA ARG A 14 -2.39 7.12 9.16
C ARG A 14 -1.47 8.29 8.82
N LEU A 15 -0.22 8.02 8.48
CA LEU A 15 0.75 9.05 8.08
C LEU A 15 0.34 9.72 6.77
N VAL A 16 0.03 8.95 5.72
CA VAL A 16 -0.35 9.53 4.42
C VAL A 16 -1.66 10.32 4.52
N LEU A 17 -2.65 9.81 5.28
CA LEU A 17 -3.92 10.52 5.52
C LEU A 17 -3.76 11.81 6.34
N ALA A 18 -2.69 11.91 7.12
CA ALA A 18 -2.33 13.13 7.85
C ALA A 18 -1.44 14.10 7.04
N GLY A 19 -1.15 13.80 5.76
CA GLY A 19 -0.28 14.61 4.92
C GLY A 19 1.22 14.41 5.18
N GLY A 20 1.60 13.31 5.84
CA GLY A 20 2.99 12.99 6.19
C GLY A 20 3.89 12.55 5.03
N GLY A 21 3.40 12.59 3.78
CA GLY A 21 4.18 12.27 2.59
C GLY A 21 3.47 11.28 1.66
N ILE A 22 4.27 10.44 0.99
CA ILE A 22 3.81 9.38 0.08
C ILE A 22 4.01 8.00 0.72
N THR A 23 3.20 7.03 0.33
CA THR A 23 3.31 5.64 0.81
C THR A 23 2.94 4.65 -0.30
N ILE A 24 3.23 3.37 -0.10
CA ILE A 24 2.94 2.30 -1.06
C ILE A 24 2.36 1.08 -0.36
N ALA A 25 1.35 0.47 -0.97
CA ALA A 25 0.69 -0.75 -0.53
C ALA A 25 -0.10 -1.35 -1.72
N THR A 26 -0.82 -2.44 -1.49
CA THR A 26 -1.73 -3.01 -2.49
C THR A 26 -2.90 -2.06 -2.78
N GLN A 27 -3.35 -2.00 -4.04
CA GLN A 27 -4.44 -1.12 -4.49
C GLN A 27 -5.72 -1.27 -3.66
N GLU A 28 -6.08 -2.50 -3.27
CA GLU A 28 -7.21 -2.80 -2.40
C GLU A 28 -7.19 -1.99 -1.10
N THR A 29 -6.00 -1.77 -0.54
CA THR A 29 -5.82 -1.02 0.71
C THR A 29 -6.21 0.45 0.55
N PHE A 30 -5.94 1.05 -0.60
CA PHE A 30 -6.16 2.48 -0.85
C PHE A 30 -7.53 2.80 -1.45
N ARG A 31 -8.20 1.81 -2.06
CA ARG A 31 -9.47 2.00 -2.77
C ARG A 31 -10.48 2.90 -2.04
N PRO A 32 -10.87 2.66 -0.77
CA PRO A 32 -11.86 3.50 -0.10
C PRO A 32 -11.40 4.96 0.09
N TYR A 33 -10.08 5.20 0.18
CA TYR A 33 -9.52 6.54 0.34
C TYR A 33 -9.37 7.28 -0.98
N ILE A 34 -9.12 6.56 -2.07
CA ILE A 34 -9.10 7.11 -3.43
C ILE A 34 -10.51 7.46 -3.87
N GLU A 35 -11.48 6.56 -3.68
CA GLU A 35 -12.89 6.79 -4.03
C GLU A 35 -13.50 7.97 -3.26
N SER A 36 -13.07 8.18 -2.01
CA SER A 36 -13.49 9.34 -1.21
C SER A 36 -12.68 10.62 -1.48
N GLY A 37 -11.70 10.60 -2.38
CA GLY A 37 -10.84 11.74 -2.71
C GLY A 37 -9.84 12.14 -1.61
N LYS A 38 -9.70 11.31 -0.56
CA LYS A 38 -8.74 11.55 0.53
C LYS A 38 -7.30 11.26 0.11
N LEU A 39 -7.13 10.36 -0.85
CA LEU A 39 -5.84 10.01 -1.46
C LEU A 39 -5.96 10.06 -2.98
N VAL A 40 -4.82 10.21 -3.64
CA VAL A 40 -4.68 10.12 -5.10
C VAL A 40 -3.58 9.11 -5.43
N SER A 41 -3.72 8.41 -6.56
CA SER A 41 -2.66 7.55 -7.05
C SER A 41 -1.56 8.38 -7.71
N LEU A 42 -0.32 7.89 -7.65
CA LEU A 42 0.85 8.53 -8.23
C LEU A 42 1.67 7.46 -8.97
N LEU A 43 2.32 7.87 -10.07
CA LEU A 43 3.23 7.02 -10.84
C LEU A 43 2.57 5.75 -11.40
N ASP A 44 1.30 5.81 -11.79
CA ASP A 44 0.53 4.66 -12.27
C ASP A 44 1.24 3.92 -13.43
N ASP A 45 1.90 4.65 -14.34
CA ASP A 45 2.66 4.10 -15.47
C ASP A 45 3.88 3.25 -15.06
N PHE A 46 4.31 3.36 -13.79
CA PHE A 46 5.47 2.66 -13.23
C PHE A 46 5.07 1.53 -12.27
N LEU A 47 3.78 1.27 -12.07
CA LEU A 47 3.30 0.24 -11.16
C LEU A 47 3.24 -1.12 -11.88
N PRO A 48 4.01 -2.14 -11.44
CA PRO A 48 3.89 -3.48 -12.00
C PRO A 48 2.56 -4.11 -11.58
N GLN A 49 2.02 -5.00 -12.43
CA GLN A 49 0.89 -5.83 -12.01
C GLN A 49 1.28 -6.72 -10.83
N PHE A 50 0.48 -6.68 -9.77
CA PHE A 50 0.60 -7.61 -8.67
C PHE A 50 0.01 -8.97 -9.07
N PRO A 51 0.79 -10.07 -9.11
CA PRO A 51 0.32 -11.37 -9.57
C PRO A 51 -0.67 -12.05 -8.59
N GLY A 52 -0.92 -11.43 -7.44
CA GLY A 52 -1.81 -11.95 -6.41
C GLY A 52 -1.07 -12.70 -5.30
N PHE A 53 -1.86 -13.20 -4.35
CA PHE A 53 -1.34 -14.01 -3.25
C PHE A 53 -1.26 -15.48 -3.67
N TYR A 54 -0.19 -16.15 -3.24
CA TYR A 54 0.00 -17.59 -3.42
C TYR A 54 -0.28 -18.32 -2.11
N LEU A 55 -1.03 -19.41 -2.18
CA LEU A 55 -1.18 -20.34 -1.06
C LEU A 55 -0.11 -21.42 -1.18
N TYR A 56 0.80 -21.46 -0.22
CA TYR A 56 1.81 -22.51 -0.14
C TYR A 56 1.35 -23.60 0.83
N PHE A 57 1.20 -24.81 0.30
CA PHE A 57 0.95 -26.02 1.09
C PHE A 57 2.23 -26.84 1.12
N PRO A 58 3.00 -26.82 2.23
CA PRO A 58 4.16 -27.70 2.35
C PRO A 58 3.66 -29.15 2.28
N GLN A 59 3.99 -29.86 1.20
CA GLN A 59 3.74 -31.29 1.13
C GLN A 59 4.49 -31.95 2.29
N ARG A 60 3.73 -32.53 3.22
CA ARG A 60 4.22 -33.56 4.14
C ARG A 60 3.75 -34.89 3.57
N ARG A 61 4.63 -35.56 2.83
CA ARG A 61 4.66 -37.03 2.89
C ARG A 61 5.36 -37.42 4.18
#